data_AF-A0A4D4MIH6-F1
#
_entry.id   AF-A0A4D4MIH6-F1
#
_cell.length_a   1.000
_cell.length_b   1.000
_cell.length_c   1.000
_cell.angle_alpha   90.00
_cell.angle_beta   90.00
_cell.angle_gamma   90.00
#
_symmetry.space_group_name_H-M   'P 1'
#
loop_
_entity.id
_entity.type
_entity.pdbx_description
1 polymer ?
#
loop_
_entity_poly.entity_id
_entity_poly.type
_entity_poly.pdbx_seq_one_letter_code
_entity_poly.pdbx_strand_id
1 'polypeptide(L)'
;MVKAILASATPERDDRLFPGDVAQFSDGGGLGLAHGAAGVLYVLEQTGADRYEEGERWLLDHTDPAPVGTPLGLYDGLAGVAYVLDLLGHRQRALDLVDGILRERWQNLSSDLHGGLAGLGLVLGRLAHTTGETQLRERAAEAARLLVRRLAEPRPAPPRRRAGLLRGASGIALFLLREYEETGAPELRDAAAEALRQDLECCVVQKGGGLEVDEGWRTLPYLGDGSVGLGMVVDDFLALGGDDGHGTFEGARSGILTAATSRFYAQPGLFQGRAGMILHLSRTSAPGATPERLAEQVAGLGWFAMSYQGQLAFPGHQMMRLSMDLGTGTAGCLLALGAALDGQTRARLPFLPPLRGAH
;
A
#
# COMPACT_ATOMS: atom_id res chain seq x y z
N MET A 1 14.90 -2.64 14.98
CA MET A 1 14.19 -1.82 13.98
C MET A 1 13.37 -0.72 14.65
N VAL A 2 12.37 -1.02 15.49
CA VAL A 2 11.63 0.01 16.28
C VAL A 2 12.58 1.00 16.98
N LYS A 3 13.57 0.49 17.72
CA LYS A 3 14.59 1.34 18.38
C LYS A 3 15.38 2.23 17.41
N ALA A 4 15.68 1.76 16.20
CA ALA A 4 16.40 2.55 15.18
C ALA A 4 15.52 3.68 14.65
N ILE A 5 14.24 3.40 14.41
CA ILE A 5 13.23 4.37 13.98
C ILE A 5 13.08 5.47 15.03
N LEU A 6 12.83 5.10 16.30
CA LEU A 6 12.65 6.07 17.38
C LEU A 6 13.92 6.90 17.63
N ALA A 7 15.11 6.27 17.58
CA ALA A 7 16.39 6.99 17.73
C ALA A 7 16.69 7.98 16.58
N SER A 8 15.96 7.90 15.47
CA SER A 8 16.11 8.79 14.31
C SER A 8 15.07 9.91 14.26
N ALA A 9 14.10 9.91 15.18
CA ALA A 9 13.06 10.92 15.23
C ALA A 9 13.65 12.30 15.51
N THR A 10 13.13 13.32 14.81
CA THR A 10 13.54 14.72 14.93
C THR A 10 12.30 15.58 15.17
N PRO A 11 11.67 15.51 16.36
CA PRO A 11 10.44 16.24 16.69
C PRO A 11 10.60 17.76 16.62
N GLU A 12 11.83 18.27 16.64
CA GLU A 12 12.17 19.68 16.50
C GLU A 12 12.09 20.24 15.06
N ARG A 13 11.87 19.38 14.06
CA ARG A 13 11.75 19.78 12.65
C ARG A 13 10.29 19.93 12.25
N ASP A 14 10.00 20.95 11.44
CA ASP A 14 8.64 21.19 10.93
C ASP A 14 8.35 20.47 9.59
N ASP A 15 9.40 20.07 8.86
CA ASP A 15 9.25 19.50 7.51
C ASP A 15 9.10 17.97 7.51
N ARG A 16 9.61 17.28 8.54
CA ARG A 16 9.50 15.82 8.72
C ARG A 16 9.87 15.39 10.13
N LEU A 17 9.21 14.34 10.61
CA LEU A 17 9.52 13.70 11.89
C LEU A 17 10.61 12.61 11.81
N PHE A 18 10.63 11.85 10.71
CA PHE A 18 11.58 10.75 10.50
C PHE A 18 12.31 10.93 9.17
N PRO A 19 13.59 10.55 9.04
CA PRO A 19 14.29 10.62 7.77
C PRO A 19 13.73 9.58 6.77
N GLY A 20 13.47 10.00 5.55
CA GLY A 20 12.95 9.13 4.49
C GLY A 20 13.36 9.57 3.08
N ASP A 21 12.58 9.15 2.09
CA ASP A 21 12.74 9.49 0.69
C ASP A 21 12.71 11.02 0.43
N VAL A 22 13.32 11.45 -0.67
CA VAL A 22 13.34 12.87 -1.07
C VAL A 22 11.94 13.44 -1.31
N ALA A 23 10.95 12.60 -1.61
CA ALA A 23 9.54 12.99 -1.69
C ALA A 23 9.03 13.69 -0.42
N GLN A 24 9.69 13.54 0.73
CA GLN A 24 9.33 14.26 1.96
C GLN A 24 9.40 15.79 1.85
N PHE A 25 10.21 16.31 0.92
CA PHE A 25 10.44 17.75 0.78
C PHE A 25 9.48 18.45 -0.18
N SER A 26 8.48 17.74 -0.73
CA SER A 26 7.32 18.39 -1.36
C SER A 26 6.32 18.87 -0.32
N ASP A 27 5.35 19.68 -0.73
CA ASP A 27 4.28 20.16 0.16
C ASP A 27 3.60 19.01 0.90
N GLY A 28 3.67 19.02 2.23
CA GLY A 28 3.11 17.98 3.10
C GLY A 28 3.77 16.59 2.98
N GLY A 29 4.89 16.45 2.27
CA GLY A 29 5.54 15.16 2.00
C GLY A 29 6.03 14.45 3.26
N GLY A 30 6.37 15.19 4.33
CA GLY A 30 6.73 14.66 5.63
C GLY A 30 5.58 14.07 6.45
N LEU A 31 4.32 14.24 6.02
CA LEU A 31 3.13 13.82 6.77
C LEU A 31 2.62 12.45 6.32
N GLY A 32 2.63 12.19 5.01
CA GLY A 32 1.89 11.09 4.38
C GLY A 32 2.34 9.68 4.75
N LEU A 33 1.59 8.69 4.26
CA LEU A 33 1.77 7.29 4.64
C LEU A 33 2.98 6.62 3.98
N ALA A 34 3.32 6.95 2.73
CA ALA A 34 4.42 6.31 2.01
C ALA A 34 5.78 6.74 2.55
N HIS A 35 5.97 8.04 2.77
CA HIS A 35 7.28 8.63 3.06
C HIS A 35 7.33 9.42 4.36
N GLY A 36 6.19 9.70 5.01
CA GLY A 36 6.10 10.61 6.14
C GLY A 36 5.82 9.94 7.49
N ALA A 37 5.50 10.78 8.47
CA ALA A 37 5.24 10.40 9.86
C ALA A 37 4.07 9.42 10.01
N ALA A 38 2.97 9.60 9.26
CA ALA A 38 1.82 8.71 9.32
C ALA A 38 2.21 7.26 8.97
N GLY A 39 3.10 7.07 7.99
CA GLY A 39 3.63 5.76 7.60
C GLY A 39 4.35 5.05 8.73
N VAL A 40 5.22 5.78 9.43
CA VAL A 40 6.00 5.22 10.53
C VAL A 40 5.11 4.87 11.71
N LEU A 41 4.22 5.79 12.11
CA LEU A 41 3.27 5.55 13.20
C LEU A 41 2.33 4.38 12.91
N TYR A 42 1.85 4.26 11.66
CA TYR A 42 1.08 3.10 11.21
C TYR A 42 1.84 1.78 11.44
N VAL A 43 3.12 1.71 11.07
CA VAL A 43 3.92 0.50 11.25
C VAL A 43 4.14 0.17 12.72
N LEU A 44 4.40 1.17 13.56
CA LEU A 44 4.56 0.96 15.01
C LEU A 44 3.30 0.31 15.59
N GLU A 45 2.12 0.86 15.26
CA GLU A 45 0.82 0.29 15.66
C GLU A 45 0.62 -1.12 15.11
N GLN A 46 0.86 -1.34 13.81
CA GLN A 46 0.65 -2.66 13.19
C GLN A 46 1.61 -3.75 13.68
N THR A 47 2.74 -3.38 14.27
CA THR A 47 3.73 -4.33 14.80
C THR A 47 3.70 -4.45 16.32
N GLY A 48 2.69 -3.85 16.98
CA GLY A 48 2.51 -3.93 18.43
C GLY A 48 3.63 -3.26 19.22
N ALA A 49 4.33 -2.30 18.61
CA ALA A 49 5.29 -1.47 19.33
C ALA A 49 4.57 -0.54 20.30
N ASP A 50 5.26 -0.13 21.37
CA ASP A 50 4.74 0.89 22.28
C ASP A 50 4.40 2.18 21.51
N ARG A 51 3.31 2.83 21.92
CA ARG A 51 2.86 4.09 21.31
C ARG A 51 3.95 5.15 21.40
N TYR A 52 4.12 5.89 20.31
CA TYR A 52 5.03 7.02 20.26
C TYR A 52 4.25 8.35 20.34
N GLU A 53 3.82 8.71 21.54
CA GLU A 53 2.93 9.85 21.80
C GLU A 53 3.50 11.21 21.32
N GLU A 54 4.83 11.38 21.34
CA GLU A 54 5.47 12.57 20.79
C GLU A 54 5.30 12.67 19.27
N GLY A 55 5.41 11.55 18.56
CA GLY A 55 5.17 11.54 17.11
C GLY A 55 3.71 11.72 16.73
N GLU A 56 2.79 11.19 17.55
CA GLU A 56 1.36 11.45 17.37
C GLU A 56 1.03 12.94 17.53
N ARG A 57 1.55 13.58 18.60
CA ARG A 57 1.43 15.03 18.80
C ARG A 57 2.03 15.84 17.66
N TRP A 58 3.23 15.46 17.20
CA TRP A 58 3.86 16.10 16.06
C TRP A 58 2.94 16.04 14.82
N LEU A 59 2.34 14.88 14.51
CA LEU A 59 1.43 14.75 13.37
C LEU A 59 0.15 15.57 13.55
N LEU A 60 -0.40 15.66 14.76
CA LEU A 60 -1.55 16.52 15.06
C LEU A 60 -1.21 17.99 14.84
N ASP A 61 -0.12 18.48 15.42
CA ASP A 61 0.31 19.88 15.34
C ASP A 61 0.61 20.30 13.89
N HIS A 62 1.24 19.42 13.11
CA HIS A 62 1.60 19.69 11.70
C HIS A 62 0.46 19.43 10.72
N THR A 63 -0.72 19.09 11.23
CA THR A 63 -1.93 19.00 10.42
C THR A 63 -2.94 20.08 10.74
N ASP A 64 -2.72 20.96 11.73
CA ASP A 64 -3.67 21.99 12.18
C ASP A 64 -3.16 23.45 12.10
N PRO A 65 -3.35 24.15 10.96
CA PRO A 65 -3.93 23.66 9.71
C PRO A 65 -2.93 22.83 8.89
N ALA A 66 -3.44 22.01 7.97
CA ALA A 66 -2.59 21.25 7.07
C ALA A 66 -1.82 22.20 6.14
N PRO A 67 -0.54 21.91 5.80
CA PRO A 67 0.22 22.74 4.88
C PRO A 67 -0.49 22.90 3.53
N VAL A 68 -0.49 24.12 3.00
CA VAL A 68 -1.05 24.41 1.68
C VAL A 68 -0.30 23.58 0.63
N GLY A 69 -1.04 23.00 -0.32
CA GLY A 69 -0.47 22.17 -1.37
C GLY A 69 -0.29 20.70 -1.01
N THR A 70 -0.57 20.30 0.25
CA THR A 70 -0.52 18.88 0.63
C THR A 70 -1.48 18.06 -0.25
N PRO A 71 -1.01 16.94 -0.85
CA PRO A 71 -1.87 16.05 -1.63
C PRO A 71 -3.05 15.50 -0.82
N LEU A 72 -4.09 15.04 -1.52
CA LEU A 72 -5.30 14.53 -0.88
C LEU A 72 -5.33 13.01 -0.76
N GLY A 73 -4.35 12.30 -1.33
CA GLY A 73 -4.36 10.85 -1.49
C GLY A 73 -4.09 10.04 -0.23
N LEU A 74 -4.18 8.72 -0.37
CA LEU A 74 -3.97 7.76 0.72
C LEU A 74 -2.50 7.62 1.09
N TYR A 75 -1.60 7.54 0.11
CA TYR A 75 -0.20 7.25 0.38
C TYR A 75 0.67 8.51 0.41
N ASP A 76 0.30 9.55 -0.32
CA ASP A 76 1.05 10.80 -0.44
C ASP A 76 0.41 11.98 0.31
N GLY A 77 -0.77 11.81 0.91
CA GLY A 77 -1.59 12.94 1.29
C GLY A 77 -2.47 12.78 2.54
N LEU A 78 -3.40 13.74 2.67
CA LEU A 78 -4.24 13.94 3.85
C LEU A 78 -5.20 12.78 4.14
N ALA A 79 -5.66 12.03 3.14
CA ALA A 79 -6.52 10.86 3.40
C ALA A 79 -5.77 9.78 4.17
N GLY A 80 -4.48 9.57 3.85
CA GLY A 80 -3.62 8.67 4.61
C GLY A 80 -3.41 9.11 6.05
N VAL A 81 -3.18 10.40 6.23
CA VAL A 81 -3.01 11.00 7.56
C VAL A 81 -4.29 10.83 8.38
N ALA A 82 -5.46 11.13 7.81
CA ALA A 82 -6.74 10.94 8.46
C ALA A 82 -6.97 9.47 8.85
N TYR A 83 -6.66 8.53 7.96
CA TYR A 83 -6.77 7.10 8.24
C TYR A 83 -5.91 6.68 9.44
N VAL A 84 -4.65 7.12 9.50
CA VAL A 84 -3.75 6.78 10.60
C VAL A 84 -4.18 7.47 11.90
N LEU A 85 -4.64 8.72 11.85
CA LEU A 85 -5.13 9.42 13.04
C LEU A 85 -6.38 8.75 13.64
N ASP A 86 -7.37 8.32 12.83
CA ASP A 86 -8.51 7.54 13.36
C ASP A 86 -8.05 6.21 13.95
N LEU A 87 -7.09 5.52 13.31
CA LEU A 87 -6.51 4.27 13.82
C LEU A 87 -5.87 4.46 15.20
N LEU A 88 -5.19 5.58 15.43
CA LEU A 88 -4.52 5.92 16.70
C LEU A 88 -5.46 6.56 17.74
N GLY A 89 -6.75 6.68 17.43
CA GLY A 89 -7.78 7.19 18.33
C GLY A 89 -8.07 8.70 18.22
N HIS A 90 -7.40 9.42 17.30
CA HIS A 90 -7.60 10.85 17.05
C HIS A 90 -8.72 11.10 16.04
N ARG A 91 -9.90 10.53 16.32
CA ARG A 91 -11.05 10.50 15.39
C ARG A 91 -11.51 11.88 14.93
N GLN A 92 -11.66 12.83 15.85
CA GLN A 92 -12.12 14.17 15.48
C GLN A 92 -11.17 14.80 14.45
N ARG A 93 -9.86 14.63 14.64
CA ARG A 93 -8.88 15.18 13.72
C ARG A 93 -8.96 14.53 12.34
N ALA A 94 -9.16 13.21 12.30
CA ALA A 94 -9.37 12.49 11.05
C ALA A 94 -10.59 13.03 10.28
N LEU A 95 -11.69 13.31 10.97
CA LEU A 95 -12.90 13.88 10.36
C LEU A 95 -12.68 15.31 9.87
N ASP A 96 -11.99 16.16 10.64
CA ASP A 96 -11.68 17.54 10.21
C ASP A 96 -10.87 17.57 8.91
N LEU A 97 -9.89 16.66 8.77
CA LEU A 97 -9.07 16.53 7.56
C LEU A 97 -9.90 16.06 6.37
N VAL A 98 -10.78 15.07 6.57
CA VAL A 98 -11.67 14.56 5.51
C VAL A 98 -12.67 15.63 5.08
N ASP A 99 -13.22 16.39 6.02
CA ASP A 99 -14.07 17.55 5.71
C ASP A 99 -13.32 18.58 4.87
N GLY A 100 -12.03 18.80 5.15
CA GLY A 100 -11.14 19.61 4.30
C GLY A 100 -11.05 19.07 2.87
N ILE A 101 -10.75 17.77 2.72
CA ILE A 101 -10.65 17.09 1.42
C ILE A 101 -11.98 17.20 0.64
N LEU A 102 -13.12 17.01 1.31
CA LEU A 102 -14.44 17.02 0.67
C LEU A 102 -14.90 18.41 0.22
N ARG A 103 -14.27 19.50 0.72
CA ARG A 103 -14.47 20.87 0.21
C ARG A 103 -13.67 21.16 -1.06
N GLU A 104 -12.66 20.35 -1.36
CA GLU A 104 -11.87 20.43 -2.59
C GLU A 104 -12.56 19.72 -3.76
N ARG A 105 -11.95 19.82 -4.95
CA ARG A 105 -12.39 19.11 -6.16
C ARG A 105 -11.88 17.66 -6.20
N TRP A 106 -12.11 16.89 -5.14
CA TRP A 106 -11.59 15.54 -4.99
C TRP A 106 -12.05 14.58 -6.10
N GLN A 107 -13.19 14.83 -6.75
CA GLN A 107 -13.67 14.05 -7.89
C GLN A 107 -12.73 14.12 -9.11
N ASN A 108 -11.84 15.11 -9.16
CA ASN A 108 -10.85 15.28 -10.23
C ASN A 108 -9.51 14.57 -9.95
N LEU A 109 -9.36 13.93 -8.79
CA LEU A 109 -8.18 13.12 -8.50
C LEU A 109 -8.01 12.01 -9.54
N SER A 110 -6.78 11.52 -9.70
CA SER A 110 -6.48 10.35 -10.52
C SER A 110 -7.25 9.12 -10.02
N SER A 111 -7.27 8.04 -10.80
CA SER A 111 -8.01 6.84 -10.40
C SER A 111 -7.23 5.94 -9.43
N ASP A 112 -5.93 6.15 -9.28
CA ASP A 112 -5.04 5.22 -8.59
C ASP A 112 -5.19 5.19 -7.05
N LEU A 113 -4.52 4.23 -6.42
CA LEU A 113 -4.53 4.03 -4.97
C LEU A 113 -3.60 5.01 -4.24
N HIS A 114 -2.51 5.43 -4.88
CA HIS A 114 -1.46 6.23 -4.25
C HIS A 114 -1.94 7.64 -3.89
N GLY A 115 -2.34 8.40 -4.91
CA GLY A 115 -2.78 9.79 -4.81
C GLY A 115 -4.26 9.98 -5.17
N GLY A 116 -4.92 8.92 -5.61
CA GLY A 116 -6.19 9.00 -6.34
C GLY A 116 -7.45 8.60 -5.56
N LEU A 117 -8.54 8.55 -6.33
CA LEU A 117 -9.90 8.22 -5.86
C LEU A 117 -10.00 6.84 -5.23
N ALA A 118 -9.23 5.84 -5.65
CA ALA A 118 -9.30 4.52 -5.05
C ALA A 118 -8.78 4.56 -3.60
N GLY A 119 -7.69 5.29 -3.36
CA GLY A 119 -7.16 5.51 -2.02
C GLY A 119 -8.11 6.31 -1.13
N LEU A 120 -8.64 7.43 -1.66
CA LEU A 120 -9.60 8.25 -0.93
C LEU A 120 -10.89 7.47 -0.60
N GLY A 121 -11.43 6.71 -1.57
CA GLY A 121 -12.62 5.89 -1.39
C GLY A 121 -12.48 4.87 -0.26
N LEU A 122 -11.34 4.18 -0.18
CA LEU A 122 -11.03 3.26 0.92
C LEU A 122 -11.04 3.93 2.29
N VAL A 123 -10.46 5.13 2.39
CA VAL A 123 -10.44 5.90 3.64
C VAL A 123 -11.85 6.36 4.02
N LEU A 124 -12.62 6.88 3.07
CA LEU A 124 -14.01 7.30 3.30
C LEU A 124 -14.88 6.13 3.76
N GLY A 125 -14.80 4.97 3.10
CA GLY A 125 -15.53 3.77 3.48
C GLY A 125 -15.15 3.27 4.87
N ARG A 126 -13.85 3.28 5.20
CA ARG A 126 -13.37 2.90 6.54
C ARG A 126 -13.87 3.83 7.63
N LEU A 127 -13.79 5.14 7.42
CA LEU A 127 -14.30 6.11 8.39
C LEU A 127 -15.81 6.00 8.53
N ALA A 128 -16.56 5.84 7.42
CA ALA A 128 -17.99 5.61 7.47
C ALA A 128 -18.35 4.37 8.32
N HIS A 129 -17.55 3.31 8.24
CA HIS A 129 -17.72 2.12 9.06
C HIS A 129 -17.38 2.36 10.54
N THR A 130 -16.29 3.06 10.86
CA THR A 130 -15.85 3.28 12.25
C THR A 130 -16.64 4.37 12.97
N THR A 131 -17.22 5.33 12.26
CA THR A 131 -17.97 6.46 12.83
C THR A 131 -19.49 6.33 12.66
N GLY A 132 -19.96 5.55 11.69
CA GLY A 132 -21.39 5.47 11.33
C GLY A 132 -21.89 6.63 10.46
N GLU A 133 -20.99 7.54 10.03
CA GLU A 133 -21.36 8.71 9.23
C GLU A 133 -21.84 8.31 7.83
N THR A 134 -23.13 8.52 7.57
CA THR A 134 -23.76 8.09 6.30
C THR A 134 -23.24 8.89 5.10
N GLN A 135 -22.91 10.17 5.30
CA GLN A 135 -22.36 11.00 4.22
C GLN A 135 -21.03 10.45 3.71
N LEU A 136 -20.15 9.96 4.60
CA LEU A 136 -18.88 9.36 4.19
C LEU A 136 -19.10 8.11 3.34
N ARG A 137 -20.09 7.28 3.69
CA ARG A 137 -20.50 6.10 2.90
C ARG A 137 -20.99 6.51 1.51
N GLU A 138 -21.80 7.56 1.42
CA GLU A 138 -22.28 8.08 0.14
C GLU A 138 -21.14 8.59 -0.75
N ARG A 139 -20.12 9.23 -0.16
CA ARG A 139 -18.92 9.70 -0.87
C ARG A 139 -18.02 8.56 -1.32
N ALA A 140 -17.85 7.51 -0.51
CA ALA A 140 -17.17 6.29 -0.94
C ALA A 140 -17.87 5.65 -2.15
N ALA A 141 -19.21 5.50 -2.09
CA ALA A 141 -19.99 4.99 -3.20
C ALA A 141 -19.93 5.90 -4.45
N GLU A 142 -19.84 7.23 -4.28
CA GLU A 142 -19.61 8.17 -5.38
C GLU A 142 -18.24 7.95 -6.05
N ALA A 143 -17.17 7.76 -5.25
CA ALA A 143 -15.85 7.41 -5.77
C ALA A 143 -15.88 6.09 -6.55
N ALA A 144 -16.57 5.06 -6.05
CA ALA A 144 -16.71 3.77 -6.74
C ALA A 144 -17.41 3.94 -8.09
N ARG A 145 -18.55 4.67 -8.14
CA ARG A 145 -19.25 4.96 -9.39
C ARG A 145 -18.40 5.76 -10.39
N LEU A 146 -17.58 6.71 -9.92
CA LEU A 146 -16.65 7.44 -10.78
C LEU A 146 -15.59 6.50 -11.38
N LEU A 147 -15.02 5.61 -10.57
CA LEU A 147 -13.99 4.67 -11.02
C LEU A 147 -14.54 3.63 -12.00
N VAL A 148 -15.73 3.07 -11.73
CA VAL A 148 -16.41 2.16 -12.67
C VAL A 148 -16.64 2.83 -14.02
N ARG A 149 -17.09 4.10 -14.01
CA ARG A 149 -17.25 4.87 -15.27
C ARG A 149 -15.93 5.04 -16.00
N ARG A 150 -14.86 5.45 -15.30
CA ARG A 150 -13.53 5.64 -15.90
C ARG A 150 -12.92 4.35 -16.45
N LEU A 151 -13.18 3.21 -15.82
CA LEU A 151 -12.73 1.90 -16.32
C LEU A 151 -13.41 1.52 -17.64
N ALA A 152 -14.65 1.97 -17.85
CA ALA A 152 -15.41 1.73 -19.08
C ALA A 152 -15.07 2.70 -20.22
N GLU A 153 -14.30 3.76 -19.96
CA GLU A 153 -13.87 4.69 -21.00
C GLU A 153 -12.85 4.03 -21.96
N PRO A 154 -12.90 4.35 -23.27
CA PRO A 154 -11.90 3.86 -24.21
C PRO A 154 -10.48 4.24 -23.78
N ARG A 155 -9.61 3.23 -23.68
CA ARG A 155 -8.21 3.44 -23.31
C ARG A 155 -7.41 3.96 -24.51
N PRO A 156 -6.46 4.89 -24.30
CA PRO A 156 -5.59 5.36 -25.37
C PRO A 156 -4.72 4.20 -25.90
N ALA A 157 -4.46 4.21 -27.21
CA ALA A 157 -3.55 3.29 -27.88
C ALA A 157 -2.25 4.02 -28.28
N PRO A 158 -1.06 3.54 -27.86
CA PRO A 158 -0.82 2.34 -27.05
C PRO A 158 -1.22 2.54 -25.58
N PRO A 159 -1.58 1.45 -24.86
CA PRO A 159 -1.93 1.53 -23.46
C PRO A 159 -0.77 2.09 -22.63
N ARG A 160 -1.12 2.83 -21.57
CA ARG A 160 -0.13 3.28 -20.58
C ARG A 160 0.50 2.05 -19.93
N ARG A 161 1.82 1.95 -19.99
CA ARG A 161 2.58 0.85 -19.40
C ARG A 161 2.79 1.07 -17.90
N ARG A 162 1.70 1.17 -17.15
CA ARG A 162 1.72 1.33 -15.69
C ARG A 162 0.66 0.43 -15.06
N ALA A 163 1.11 -0.56 -14.31
CA ALA A 163 0.29 -1.55 -13.63
C ALA A 163 0.80 -1.77 -12.21
N GLY A 164 -0.01 -2.41 -11.37
CA GLY A 164 0.32 -2.73 -9.98
C GLY A 164 -0.55 -1.96 -8.97
N LEU A 165 -0.27 -2.22 -7.69
CA LEU A 165 -1.14 -1.83 -6.58
C LEU A 165 -1.27 -0.31 -6.42
N LEU A 166 -0.16 0.43 -6.42
CA LEU A 166 -0.18 1.85 -6.07
C LEU A 166 -0.72 2.71 -7.20
N ARG A 167 -0.31 2.45 -8.44
CA ARG A 167 -0.52 3.35 -9.58
C ARG A 167 -1.09 2.68 -10.83
N GLY A 168 -1.43 1.40 -10.74
CA GLY A 168 -2.16 0.64 -11.75
C GLY A 168 -3.64 0.46 -11.40
N ALA A 169 -4.34 -0.29 -12.25
CA ALA A 169 -5.74 -0.61 -12.08
C ALA A 169 -5.97 -1.61 -10.92
N SER A 170 -4.96 -2.35 -10.47
CA SER A 170 -5.05 -3.20 -9.26
C SER A 170 -5.44 -2.41 -8.01
N GLY A 171 -5.00 -1.15 -7.90
CA GLY A 171 -5.43 -0.27 -6.81
C GLY A 171 -6.93 0.07 -6.85
N ILE A 172 -7.47 0.23 -8.06
CA ILE A 172 -8.91 0.41 -8.28
C ILE A 172 -9.66 -0.86 -7.91
N ALA A 173 -9.16 -2.01 -8.38
CA ALA A 173 -9.73 -3.32 -8.05
C ALA A 173 -9.79 -3.54 -6.54
N LEU A 174 -8.73 -3.20 -5.79
CA LEU A 174 -8.71 -3.30 -4.34
C LEU A 174 -9.87 -2.52 -3.71
N PHE A 175 -10.05 -1.24 -4.09
CA PHE A 175 -11.15 -0.44 -3.57
C PHE A 175 -12.51 -1.02 -3.91
N LEU A 176 -12.74 -1.40 -5.17
CA LEU A 176 -14.02 -1.98 -5.60
C LEU A 176 -14.33 -3.31 -4.91
N LEU A 177 -13.32 -4.13 -4.61
CA LEU A 177 -13.51 -5.35 -3.82
C LEU A 177 -13.92 -5.06 -2.38
N ARG A 178 -13.36 -4.03 -1.74
CA ARG A 178 -13.77 -3.65 -0.38
C ARG A 178 -15.19 -3.08 -0.35
N GLU A 179 -15.57 -2.28 -1.36
CA GLU A 179 -16.94 -1.81 -1.51
C GLU A 179 -17.92 -2.97 -1.82
N TYR A 180 -17.49 -3.96 -2.61
CA TYR A 180 -18.28 -5.17 -2.86
C TYR A 180 -18.52 -5.98 -1.59
N GLU A 181 -17.51 -6.14 -0.74
CA GLU A 181 -17.68 -6.87 0.52
C GLU A 181 -18.68 -6.20 1.48
N GLU A 182 -18.75 -4.87 1.46
CA GLU A 182 -19.69 -4.10 2.29
C GLU A 182 -21.11 -4.12 1.71
N THR A 183 -21.25 -4.03 0.39
CA THR A 183 -22.56 -3.81 -0.28
C THR A 183 -23.17 -5.05 -0.91
N GLY A 184 -22.35 -6.04 -1.27
CA GLY A 184 -22.74 -7.22 -2.03
C GLY A 184 -23.06 -6.95 -3.51
N ALA A 185 -22.83 -5.73 -4.03
CA ALA A 185 -23.23 -5.34 -5.37
C ALA A 185 -22.35 -5.99 -6.46
N PRO A 186 -22.86 -6.96 -7.24
CA PRO A 186 -22.04 -7.79 -8.15
C PRO A 186 -21.30 -6.97 -9.22
N GLU A 187 -21.85 -5.84 -9.65
CA GLU A 187 -21.21 -4.95 -10.63
C GLU A 187 -19.84 -4.41 -10.15
N LEU A 188 -19.64 -4.28 -8.83
CA LEU A 188 -18.36 -3.85 -8.27
C LEU A 188 -17.30 -4.95 -8.41
N ARG A 189 -17.70 -6.20 -8.21
CA ARG A 189 -16.83 -7.37 -8.40
C ARG A 189 -16.45 -7.53 -9.87
N ASP A 190 -17.40 -7.34 -10.79
CA ASP A 190 -17.14 -7.41 -12.23
C ASP A 190 -16.17 -6.32 -12.69
N ALA A 191 -16.37 -5.09 -12.18
CA ALA A 191 -15.47 -3.98 -12.45
C ALA A 191 -14.07 -4.19 -11.84
N ALA A 192 -13.97 -4.81 -10.66
CA ALA A 192 -12.69 -5.20 -10.08
C ALA A 192 -11.96 -6.25 -10.94
N ALA A 193 -12.69 -7.25 -11.44
CA ALA A 193 -12.13 -8.25 -12.36
C ALA A 193 -11.58 -7.58 -13.63
N GLU A 194 -12.33 -6.62 -14.20
CA GLU A 194 -11.90 -5.87 -15.37
C GLU A 194 -10.64 -5.05 -15.10
N ALA A 195 -10.58 -4.34 -13.97
CA ALA A 195 -9.40 -3.60 -13.56
C ALA A 195 -8.15 -4.51 -13.43
N LEU A 196 -8.29 -5.72 -12.88
CA LEU A 196 -7.20 -6.70 -12.82
C LEU A 196 -6.75 -7.17 -14.22
N ARG A 197 -7.69 -7.37 -15.16
CA ARG A 197 -7.35 -7.71 -16.56
C ARG A 197 -6.56 -6.60 -17.24
N GLN A 198 -6.90 -5.34 -17.01
CA GLN A 198 -6.17 -4.20 -17.58
C GLN A 198 -4.70 -4.18 -17.13
N ASP A 199 -4.42 -4.50 -15.87
CA ASP A 199 -3.04 -4.61 -15.37
C ASP A 199 -2.33 -5.86 -15.92
N LEU A 200 -3.04 -6.98 -16.11
CA LEU A 200 -2.48 -8.20 -16.72
C LEU A 200 -2.07 -8.00 -18.17
N GLU A 201 -2.77 -7.16 -18.94
CA GLU A 201 -2.38 -6.80 -20.31
C GLU A 201 -1.02 -6.10 -20.36
N CYS A 202 -0.59 -5.49 -19.26
CA CYS A 202 0.72 -4.86 -19.13
C CYS A 202 1.81 -5.84 -18.65
N CYS A 203 1.50 -7.11 -18.43
CA CYS A 203 2.44 -8.09 -17.91
C CYS A 203 3.06 -8.96 -19.02
N VAL A 204 4.29 -9.41 -18.79
CA VAL A 204 5.02 -10.33 -19.66
C VAL A 204 5.59 -11.48 -18.84
N VAL A 205 5.56 -12.68 -19.40
CA VAL A 205 6.20 -13.86 -18.82
C VAL A 205 7.68 -13.86 -19.16
N GLN A 206 8.53 -13.81 -18.14
CA GLN A 206 9.98 -13.90 -18.26
C GLN A 206 10.41 -15.32 -18.63
N LYS A 207 11.65 -15.48 -19.14
CA LYS A 207 12.23 -16.80 -19.46
C LYS A 207 12.20 -17.79 -18.29
N GLY A 208 12.24 -17.27 -17.05
CA GLY A 208 12.16 -18.06 -15.82
C GLY A 208 10.74 -18.39 -15.35
N GLY A 209 9.70 -18.05 -16.13
CA GLY A 209 8.30 -18.28 -15.76
C GLY A 209 7.68 -17.20 -14.86
N GLY A 210 8.49 -16.26 -14.36
CA GLY A 210 8.00 -15.11 -13.59
C GLY A 210 7.11 -14.20 -14.44
N LEU A 211 5.94 -13.84 -13.93
CA LEU A 211 5.10 -12.81 -14.54
C LEU A 211 5.46 -11.45 -13.94
N GLU A 212 5.83 -10.50 -14.79
CA GLU A 212 6.26 -9.16 -14.37
C GLU A 212 5.58 -8.09 -15.20
N VAL A 213 5.37 -6.89 -14.65
CA VAL A 213 4.86 -5.74 -15.40
C VAL A 213 5.94 -5.26 -16.37
N ASP A 214 5.61 -5.05 -17.65
CA ASP A 214 6.50 -4.53 -18.67
C ASP A 214 6.31 -3.03 -18.91
N GLU A 215 7.29 -2.22 -18.49
CA GLU A 215 7.32 -0.78 -18.76
C GLU A 215 7.91 -0.45 -20.16
N GLY A 216 8.33 -1.46 -20.93
CA GLY A 216 8.92 -1.36 -22.26
C GLY A 216 10.42 -1.15 -22.32
N TRP A 217 11.03 -0.76 -21.20
CA TRP A 217 12.47 -0.60 -21.04
C TRP A 217 13.03 -1.44 -19.87
N ARG A 218 12.14 -1.95 -19.01
CA ARG A 218 12.43 -2.88 -17.92
C ARG A 218 11.15 -3.62 -17.53
N THR A 219 11.31 -4.66 -16.73
CA THR A 219 10.19 -5.35 -16.09
C THR A 219 10.24 -5.21 -14.57
N LEU A 220 9.06 -5.23 -13.94
CA LEU A 220 8.90 -4.92 -12.52
C LEU A 220 8.09 -6.01 -11.80
N PRO A 221 8.71 -6.73 -10.84
CA PRO A 221 8.00 -7.68 -9.99
C PRO A 221 7.40 -7.03 -8.74
N TYR A 222 7.63 -5.74 -8.48
CA TYR A 222 7.47 -5.16 -7.14
C TYR A 222 6.02 -4.97 -6.66
N LEU A 223 5.88 -4.80 -5.34
CA LEU A 223 4.60 -4.61 -4.67
C LEU A 223 3.91 -3.29 -5.05
N GLY A 224 4.67 -2.21 -5.26
CA GLY A 224 4.11 -0.89 -5.57
C GLY A 224 3.58 -0.80 -7.00
N ASP A 225 4.49 -0.74 -7.96
CA ASP A 225 4.20 -0.67 -9.41
C ASP A 225 4.75 -1.91 -10.10
N GLY A 226 4.17 -3.07 -9.82
CA GLY A 226 4.64 -4.33 -10.35
C GLY A 226 3.68 -5.47 -10.11
N SER A 227 4.09 -6.65 -10.58
CA SER A 227 3.21 -7.81 -10.63
C SER A 227 2.87 -8.39 -9.26
N VAL A 228 3.72 -8.23 -8.24
CA VAL A 228 3.38 -8.61 -6.86
C VAL A 228 2.27 -7.74 -6.29
N GLY A 229 2.22 -6.45 -6.64
CA GLY A 229 1.11 -5.58 -6.26
C GLY A 229 -0.23 -6.06 -6.83
N LEU A 230 -0.20 -6.47 -8.10
CA LEU A 230 -1.33 -7.14 -8.76
C LEU A 230 -1.70 -8.46 -8.06
N GLY A 231 -0.70 -9.28 -7.72
CA GLY A 231 -0.87 -10.57 -7.04
C GLY A 231 -1.59 -10.47 -5.70
N MET A 232 -1.31 -9.42 -4.91
CA MET A 232 -1.99 -9.18 -3.63
C MET A 232 -3.51 -9.04 -3.79
N VAL A 233 -3.96 -8.40 -4.88
CA VAL A 233 -5.39 -8.14 -5.15
C VAL A 233 -6.01 -9.31 -5.91
N VAL A 234 -5.24 -10.01 -6.75
CA VAL A 234 -5.66 -11.29 -7.35
C VAL A 234 -5.97 -12.33 -6.27
N ASP A 235 -5.16 -12.41 -5.21
CA ASP A 235 -5.43 -13.29 -4.08
C ASP A 235 -6.77 -12.98 -3.40
N ASP A 236 -7.10 -11.69 -3.23
CA ASP A 236 -8.39 -11.27 -2.69
C ASP A 236 -9.55 -11.65 -3.61
N PHE A 237 -9.41 -11.41 -4.91
CA PHE A 237 -10.42 -11.75 -5.89
C PHE A 237 -10.71 -13.25 -5.90
N LEU A 238 -9.66 -14.08 -5.93
CA LEU A 238 -9.79 -15.54 -5.93
C LEU A 238 -10.41 -16.07 -4.63
N ALA A 239 -10.13 -15.44 -3.48
CA ALA A 239 -10.72 -15.83 -2.19
C ALA A 239 -12.25 -15.62 -2.12
N LEU A 240 -12.83 -14.78 -2.99
CA LEU A 240 -14.29 -14.63 -3.10
C LEU A 240 -14.97 -15.80 -3.82
N GLY A 241 -14.20 -16.66 -4.53
CA GLY A 241 -14.70 -17.82 -5.28
C GLY A 241 -15.55 -17.45 -6.50
N GLY A 242 -15.83 -18.40 -7.40
CA GLY A 242 -16.60 -18.20 -8.65
C GLY A 242 -15.77 -18.39 -9.92
N ASP A 243 -16.42 -18.68 -11.04
CA ASP A 243 -15.74 -19.16 -12.26
C ASP A 243 -15.14 -18.04 -13.15
N ASP A 244 -15.63 -16.80 -13.01
CA ASP A 244 -15.27 -15.71 -13.92
C ASP A 244 -13.78 -15.34 -13.85
N GLY A 245 -13.05 -15.70 -14.90
CA GLY A 245 -11.61 -15.41 -15.03
C GLY A 245 -10.72 -16.23 -14.10
N HIS A 246 -11.26 -17.22 -13.39
CA HIS A 246 -10.53 -18.00 -12.39
C HIS A 246 -9.24 -18.62 -12.95
N GLY A 247 -9.29 -19.20 -14.16
CA GLY A 247 -8.11 -19.79 -14.80
C GLY A 247 -7.01 -18.76 -15.14
N THR A 248 -7.41 -17.59 -15.64
CA THR A 248 -6.48 -16.49 -15.97
C THR A 248 -5.80 -15.95 -14.73
N PHE A 249 -6.57 -15.71 -13.67
CA PHE A 249 -6.05 -15.19 -12.40
C PHE A 249 -5.19 -16.22 -11.66
N GLU A 250 -5.52 -17.51 -11.73
CA GLU A 250 -4.65 -18.58 -11.21
C GLU A 250 -3.32 -18.68 -11.96
N GLY A 251 -3.35 -18.60 -13.29
CA GLY A 251 -2.14 -18.56 -14.10
C GLY A 251 -1.26 -17.36 -13.76
N ALA A 252 -1.87 -16.18 -13.60
CA ALA A 252 -1.19 -14.98 -13.16
C ALA A 252 -0.57 -15.13 -11.76
N ARG A 253 -1.35 -15.64 -10.79
CA ARG A 253 -0.91 -15.89 -9.42
C ARG A 253 0.33 -16.80 -9.37
N SER A 254 0.37 -17.86 -10.18
CA SER A 254 1.54 -18.76 -10.28
C SER A 254 2.78 -18.06 -10.84
N GLY A 255 2.63 -17.27 -11.91
CA GLY A 255 3.72 -16.49 -12.47
C GLY A 255 4.23 -15.40 -11.52
N ILE A 256 3.33 -14.75 -10.80
CA ILE A 256 3.67 -13.73 -9.80
C ILE A 256 4.42 -14.35 -8.62
N LEU A 257 3.97 -15.51 -8.13
CA LEU A 257 4.68 -16.26 -7.10
C LEU A 257 6.12 -16.61 -7.54
N THR A 258 6.30 -16.98 -8.82
CA THR A 258 7.63 -17.24 -9.38
C THR A 258 8.48 -15.96 -9.38
N ALA A 259 7.91 -14.80 -9.74
CA ALA A 259 8.60 -13.52 -9.67
C ALA A 259 8.94 -13.09 -8.22
N ALA A 260 8.06 -13.41 -7.25
CA ALA A 260 8.22 -13.10 -5.82
C ALA A 260 9.24 -14.02 -5.10
N THR A 261 9.72 -15.06 -5.78
CA THR A 261 10.68 -16.03 -5.23
C THR A 261 12.04 -15.96 -5.93
N SER A 262 12.31 -14.87 -6.66
CA SER A 262 13.62 -14.61 -7.24
C SER A 262 14.70 -14.51 -6.16
N ARG A 263 15.92 -14.95 -6.52
CA ARG A 263 17.08 -14.89 -5.63
C ARG A 263 17.56 -13.45 -5.41
N PHE A 264 17.29 -12.57 -6.37
CA PHE A 264 17.85 -11.21 -6.37
C PHE A 264 16.79 -10.15 -6.62
N TYR A 265 16.81 -9.13 -5.74
CA TYR A 265 16.15 -7.84 -5.89
C TYR A 265 17.15 -6.76 -5.56
N ALA A 266 17.09 -5.62 -6.24
CA ALA A 266 18.12 -4.58 -6.10
C ALA A 266 17.99 -3.76 -4.81
N GLN A 267 16.84 -3.79 -4.14
CA GLN A 267 16.50 -2.89 -3.05
C GLN A 267 15.77 -3.63 -1.91
N PRO A 268 15.89 -3.16 -0.65
CA PRO A 268 15.21 -3.77 0.48
C PRO A 268 13.75 -3.34 0.64
N GLY A 269 13.37 -2.16 0.14
CA GLY A 269 12.13 -1.45 0.47
C GLY A 269 10.82 -2.20 0.19
N LEU A 270 9.73 -1.70 0.77
CA LEU A 270 8.42 -2.33 0.70
C LEU A 270 7.81 -2.25 -0.70
N PHE A 271 7.72 -1.05 -1.28
CA PHE A 271 7.05 -0.87 -2.58
C PHE A 271 7.94 -1.21 -3.78
N GLN A 272 9.25 -1.11 -3.63
CA GLN A 272 10.23 -1.43 -4.67
C GLN A 272 11.38 -2.24 -4.08
N GLY A 273 11.11 -3.45 -3.59
CA GLY A 273 12.18 -4.27 -3.03
C GLY A 273 11.73 -5.58 -2.42
N ARG A 274 12.68 -6.23 -1.75
CA ARG A 274 12.51 -7.57 -1.17
C ARG A 274 11.47 -7.59 -0.05
N ALA A 275 11.33 -6.52 0.74
CA ALA A 275 10.28 -6.47 1.78
C ALA A 275 8.88 -6.62 1.19
N GLY A 276 8.62 -6.11 -0.01
CA GLY A 276 7.34 -6.33 -0.70
C GLY A 276 7.07 -7.80 -1.05
N MET A 277 8.13 -8.54 -1.38
CA MET A 277 8.06 -9.98 -1.69
C MET A 277 7.76 -10.79 -0.43
N ILE A 278 8.44 -10.46 0.67
CA ILE A 278 8.21 -11.06 1.99
C ILE A 278 6.76 -10.84 2.41
N LEU A 279 6.25 -9.60 2.29
CA LEU A 279 4.87 -9.31 2.65
C LEU A 279 3.88 -10.13 1.79
N HIS A 280 4.11 -10.23 0.49
CA HIS A 280 3.25 -11.06 -0.37
C HIS A 280 3.30 -12.54 0.00
N LEU A 281 4.49 -13.12 0.17
CA LEU A 281 4.67 -14.53 0.54
C LEU A 281 4.11 -14.85 1.93
N SER A 282 4.09 -13.89 2.86
CA SER A 282 3.47 -14.07 4.18
C SER A 282 1.94 -14.17 4.13
N ARG A 283 1.34 -13.78 3.00
CA ARG A 283 -0.10 -13.64 2.85
C ARG A 283 -0.72 -14.58 1.83
N THR A 284 -0.05 -14.82 0.71
CA THR A 284 -0.63 -15.54 -0.44
C THR A 284 -0.89 -17.01 -0.11
N SER A 285 -1.99 -17.54 -0.64
CA SER A 285 -2.33 -18.96 -0.57
C SER A 285 -1.98 -19.71 -1.86
N ALA A 286 -1.19 -19.10 -2.75
CA ALA A 286 -0.79 -19.69 -4.01
C ALA A 286 -0.06 -21.03 -3.80
N PRO A 287 -0.37 -22.09 -4.57
CA PRO A 287 0.39 -23.34 -4.52
C PRO A 287 1.89 -23.11 -4.72
N GLY A 288 2.69 -23.54 -3.75
CA GLY A 288 4.14 -23.33 -3.75
C GLY A 288 4.61 -22.07 -3.02
N ALA A 289 3.74 -21.29 -2.39
CA ALA A 289 4.12 -20.28 -1.41
C ALA A 289 4.45 -20.97 -0.08
N THR A 290 5.61 -21.64 -0.01
CA THR A 290 5.99 -22.43 1.16
C THR A 290 6.71 -21.60 2.22
N PRO A 291 6.66 -22.01 3.51
CA PRO A 291 7.42 -21.35 4.57
C PRO A 291 8.93 -21.26 4.28
N GLU A 292 9.50 -22.23 3.58
CA GLU A 292 10.92 -22.24 3.21
C GLU A 292 11.24 -21.11 2.23
N ARG A 293 10.40 -20.89 1.22
CA ARG A 293 10.58 -19.79 0.27
C ARG A 293 10.42 -18.43 0.94
N LEU A 294 9.49 -18.31 1.88
CA LEU A 294 9.38 -17.10 2.71
C LEU A 294 10.66 -16.89 3.54
N ALA A 295 11.15 -17.94 4.20
CA ALA A 295 12.38 -17.88 4.99
C ALA A 295 13.61 -17.51 4.14
N GLU A 296 13.71 -17.99 2.90
CA GLU A 296 14.74 -17.59 1.95
C GLU A 296 14.70 -16.09 1.63
N GLN A 297 13.49 -15.53 1.43
CA GLN A 297 13.33 -14.09 1.21
C GLN A 297 13.68 -13.27 2.45
N VAL A 298 13.26 -13.73 3.65
CA VAL A 298 13.64 -13.10 4.92
C VAL A 298 15.15 -13.12 5.12
N ALA A 299 15.82 -14.25 4.89
CA ALA A 299 17.28 -14.36 4.97
C ALA A 299 17.98 -13.45 3.96
N GLY A 300 17.47 -13.39 2.72
CA GLY A 300 18.00 -12.53 1.66
C GLY A 300 17.83 -11.03 1.94
N LEU A 301 16.91 -10.63 2.82
CA LEU A 301 16.78 -9.23 3.26
C LEU A 301 18.02 -8.80 4.06
N GLY A 302 18.66 -9.74 4.76
CA GLY A 302 19.87 -9.49 5.53
C GLY A 302 21.05 -8.93 4.73
N TRP A 303 21.06 -9.08 3.40
CA TRP A 303 22.09 -8.48 2.53
C TRP A 303 22.09 -6.95 2.56
N PHE A 304 20.97 -6.35 2.96
CA PHE A 304 20.80 -4.89 3.04
C PHE A 304 20.85 -4.37 4.48
N ALA A 305 21.09 -5.23 5.46
CA ALA A 305 21.09 -4.87 6.87
C ALA A 305 22.22 -3.88 7.17
N MET A 306 21.87 -2.76 7.80
CA MET A 306 22.82 -1.76 8.28
C MET A 306 22.66 -1.56 9.79
N SER A 307 23.74 -1.11 10.44
CA SER A 307 23.71 -0.70 11.84
C SER A 307 23.52 0.81 11.93
N TYR A 308 22.49 1.25 12.63
CA TYR A 308 22.27 2.64 13.02
C TYR A 308 22.18 2.72 14.53
N GLN A 309 23.14 3.38 15.17
CA GLN A 309 23.25 3.44 16.63
C GLN A 309 23.16 2.06 17.31
N GLY A 310 23.78 1.04 16.71
CA GLY A 310 23.74 -0.35 17.21
C GLY A 310 22.42 -1.09 16.99
N GLN A 311 21.47 -0.50 16.24
CA GLN A 311 20.18 -1.09 15.91
C GLN A 311 20.09 -1.42 14.42
N LEU A 312 19.35 -2.48 14.08
CA LEU A 312 19.09 -2.85 12.69
C LEU A 312 18.23 -1.80 11.98
N ALA A 313 18.74 -1.30 10.86
CA ALA A 313 18.09 -0.37 9.93
C ALA A 313 18.39 -0.75 8.47
N PHE A 314 17.64 -0.18 7.54
CA PHE A 314 17.76 -0.44 6.11
C PHE A 314 17.91 0.85 5.30
N PRO A 315 18.67 0.83 4.20
CA PRO A 315 18.78 1.96 3.31
C PRO A 315 17.52 2.13 2.45
N GLY A 316 17.21 3.36 2.06
CA GLY A 316 16.07 3.70 1.23
C GLY A 316 16.33 3.50 -0.27
N HIS A 317 15.60 4.25 -1.10
CA HIS A 317 15.73 4.20 -2.55
C HIS A 317 17.18 4.43 -3.00
N GLN A 318 17.61 3.68 -4.03
CA GLN A 318 19.00 3.65 -4.55
C GLN A 318 20.07 3.22 -3.53
N MET A 319 19.68 2.82 -2.33
CA MET A 319 20.57 2.42 -1.23
C MET A 319 21.63 3.46 -0.83
N MET A 320 21.38 4.75 -1.13
CA MET A 320 22.36 5.82 -0.89
C MET A 320 22.41 6.30 0.57
N ARG A 321 21.29 6.23 1.28
CA ARG A 321 21.13 6.70 2.68
C ARG A 321 20.16 5.80 3.42
N LEU A 322 20.25 5.79 4.74
CA LEU A 322 19.22 5.19 5.60
C LEU A 322 17.89 5.93 5.41
N SER A 323 16.81 5.16 5.36
CA SER A 323 15.43 5.66 5.40
C SER A 323 14.68 4.92 6.49
N MET A 324 13.77 5.62 7.15
CA MET A 324 12.88 5.08 8.17
C MET A 324 11.43 5.03 7.70
N ASP A 325 11.14 5.46 6.47
CA ASP A 325 9.79 5.49 5.93
C ASP A 325 9.21 4.12 5.56
N LEU A 326 7.89 4.09 5.32
CA LEU A 326 7.14 2.88 4.97
C LEU A 326 7.51 2.36 3.58
N GLY A 327 7.61 3.23 2.59
CA GLY A 327 7.70 2.81 1.19
C GLY A 327 9.06 2.24 0.79
N THR A 328 10.12 2.86 1.30
CA THR A 328 11.51 2.61 0.88
C THR A 328 12.38 2.08 2.01
N GLY A 329 12.05 2.41 3.26
CA GLY A 329 12.97 2.31 4.39
C GLY A 329 12.68 1.23 5.41
N THR A 330 13.19 1.48 6.61
CA THR A 330 13.19 0.55 7.75
C THR A 330 11.78 0.23 8.24
N ALA A 331 10.84 1.18 8.22
CA ALA A 331 9.45 0.89 8.61
C ALA A 331 8.78 -0.07 7.63
N GLY A 332 9.04 0.07 6.32
CA GLY A 332 8.58 -0.89 5.31
C GLY A 332 9.09 -2.32 5.55
N CYS A 333 10.38 -2.43 5.85
CA CYS A 333 11.00 -3.71 6.19
C CYS A 333 10.43 -4.28 7.50
N LEU A 334 10.17 -3.43 8.50
CA LEU A 334 9.59 -3.83 9.78
C LEU A 334 8.18 -4.38 9.59
N LEU A 335 7.35 -3.73 8.77
CA LEU A 335 6.00 -4.19 8.45
C LEU A 335 6.03 -5.59 7.81
N ALA A 336 6.90 -5.79 6.82
CA ALA A 336 7.02 -7.07 6.12
C ALA A 336 7.50 -8.20 7.05
N LEU A 337 8.48 -7.92 7.92
CA LEU A 337 8.97 -8.90 8.90
C LEU A 337 7.95 -9.20 9.99
N GLY A 338 7.21 -8.17 10.45
CA GLY A 338 6.09 -8.34 11.37
C GLY A 338 5.04 -9.27 10.78
N ALA A 339 4.68 -9.08 9.51
CA ALA A 339 3.71 -9.93 8.82
C ALA A 339 4.20 -11.39 8.66
N ALA A 340 5.50 -11.58 8.43
CA ALA A 340 6.08 -12.89 8.14
C ALA A 340 6.46 -13.74 9.36
N LEU A 341 6.86 -13.10 10.46
CA LEU A 341 7.48 -13.79 11.61
C LEU A 341 6.61 -13.77 12.86
N ASP A 342 5.71 -12.80 12.99
CA ASP A 342 4.91 -12.64 14.20
C ASP A 342 3.56 -13.36 14.06
N GLY A 343 3.45 -14.52 14.71
CA GLY A 343 2.20 -15.28 14.76
C GLY A 343 1.10 -14.64 15.62
N GLN A 344 1.44 -13.65 16.45
CA GLN A 344 0.51 -12.93 17.32
C GLN A 344 0.05 -11.62 16.68
N THR A 345 0.96 -10.92 15.99
CA THR A 345 0.70 -9.60 15.39
C THR A 345 0.61 -9.71 13.87
N ARG A 346 -0.62 -9.68 13.31
CA ARG A 346 -0.85 -9.74 11.86
C ARG A 346 -0.66 -8.36 11.21
N ALA A 347 0.58 -7.87 11.23
CA ALA A 347 0.96 -6.66 10.52
C ALA A 347 0.57 -6.78 9.04
N ARG A 348 0.03 -5.71 8.46
CA ARG A 348 -0.51 -5.71 7.10
C ARG A 348 -0.41 -4.36 6.44
N LEU A 349 -0.47 -4.33 5.11
CA LEU A 349 -0.71 -3.09 4.40
C LEU A 349 -2.17 -2.62 4.61
N PRO A 350 -2.42 -1.29 4.55
CA PRO A 350 -3.76 -0.75 4.64
C PRO A 350 -4.71 -1.42 3.64
N PHE A 351 -5.92 -1.76 4.10
CA PHE A 351 -7.00 -2.32 3.29
C PHE A 351 -6.74 -3.68 2.63
N LEU A 352 -5.64 -4.36 2.98
CA LEU A 352 -5.32 -5.72 2.55
C LEU A 352 -5.38 -6.67 3.77
N PRO A 353 -6.59 -7.07 4.22
CA PRO A 353 -6.73 -7.99 5.35
C PRO A 353 -6.15 -9.38 5.02
N PRO A 354 -5.97 -10.24 6.04
CA PRO A 354 -5.66 -11.65 5.80
C PRO A 354 -6.71 -12.32 4.89
N LEU A 355 -6.29 -13.28 4.08
CA LEU A 355 -7.19 -14.02 3.20
C LEU A 355 -8.18 -14.86 4.03
N ARG A 356 -9.45 -14.87 3.63
CA ARG A 356 -10.50 -15.68 4.28
C ARG A 356 -10.16 -17.16 4.10
N GLY A 357 -10.05 -17.91 5.20
CA GLY A 357 -9.74 -19.36 5.18
C GLY A 357 -8.31 -19.75 5.58
N ALA A 358 -7.43 -18.77 5.86
CA ALA A 358 -6.15 -19.03 6.53
C ALA A 358 -6.34 -19.03 8.06
N HIS A 359 -6.79 -20.17 8.60
CA HIS A 359 -6.80 -20.47 10.03
C HIS A 359 -6.02 -21.73 10.33
#